data_AF-A0A1M7NNB9-F1
#
_entry.id   AF-A0A1M7NNB9-F1
#
_cell.length_a   1.000
_cell.length_b   1.000
_cell.length_c   1.000
_cell.angle_alpha   90.00
_cell.angle_beta   90.00
_cell.angle_gamma   90.00
#
_symmetry.space_group_name_H-M   'P 1'
#
loop_
_entity.id
_entity.type
_entity.pdbx_description
1 polymer ?
#
loop_
_entity_poly.entity_id
_entity_poly.type
_entity_poly.pdbx_seq_one_letter_code
_entity_poly.pdbx_strand_id
1 'polypeptide(L)'
;MARSALLVSSRQSSTLLIQQFLATYLGSWLRTATKGRVTASPVVITAPAGTFAPTLGDTPEARLVHFDESPAALRPLAAAGADARRSTVVDALPEVLPEAEQAALLVLLDVTSGSLPLDDLTALLTGPRAGRWPSSDVIAFIRADAIRRTAAKLIGERRSEAALEKLDRAVGAEWRTEYHSGGAGAVVRGYLRRLEAALPGRAWPAAVRVNPNDEPVFWLILITRQPHGAWAFADAVARARRGWRRTLRQAGAEKSPTEQLAVEGLQSAERLAVGAERHEERAVVENLKRNLLETRRRVGEFRISDRPREVLDGLFGTADTAQIRAAVRELHAAGKTLSTGVGGDIRDHVLRLPDRRAR
;
A
#
# COMPACT_ATOMS: atom_id res chain seq x y z
N MET A 1 -33.98 10.95 8.66
CA MET A 1 -33.31 10.61 9.94
C MET A 1 -32.87 9.15 9.90
N ALA A 2 -31.67 8.88 10.41
CA ALA A 2 -31.06 7.57 10.70
C ALA A 2 -30.84 6.57 9.54
N ARG A 3 -29.82 6.82 8.70
CA ARG A 3 -28.97 5.76 8.10
C ARG A 3 -27.64 5.73 8.86
N SER A 4 -27.69 5.35 10.13
CA SER A 4 -26.51 5.11 10.96
C SER A 4 -26.58 3.69 11.50
N ALA A 5 -26.37 2.71 10.62
CA ALA A 5 -26.09 1.34 11.01
C ALA A 5 -24.62 1.06 10.68
N LEU A 6 -23.78 1.28 11.69
CA LEU A 6 -22.61 0.45 12.04
C LEU A 6 -21.60 0.15 10.91
N LEU A 7 -20.95 1.20 10.40
CA LEU A 7 -19.55 1.08 10.02
C LEU A 7 -18.75 0.86 11.31
N VAL A 8 -18.08 -0.29 11.47
CA VAL A 8 -16.87 -0.35 12.32
C VAL A 8 -16.09 0.92 12.00
N SER A 9 -15.89 1.80 12.98
CA SER A 9 -15.44 3.17 12.73
C SER A 9 -14.30 3.13 11.70
N SER A 10 -14.38 3.92 10.63
CA SER A 10 -13.47 3.77 9.47
C SER A 10 -11.98 3.72 9.87
N ARG A 11 -11.64 4.34 11.01
CA ARG A 11 -10.34 4.28 11.68
C ARG A 11 -9.95 2.87 12.13
N GLN A 12 -10.77 2.17 12.93
CA GLN A 12 -10.46 0.82 13.41
C GLN A 12 -10.28 -0.17 12.26
N SER A 13 -11.15 -0.06 11.24
CA SER A 13 -11.07 -0.89 10.03
C SER A 13 -9.77 -0.64 9.25
N SER A 14 -9.33 0.62 9.14
CA SER A 14 -8.09 0.96 8.44
C SER A 14 -6.85 0.49 9.20
N THR A 15 -6.84 0.62 10.53
CA THR A 15 -5.73 0.15 11.38
C THR A 15 -5.50 -1.35 11.21
N LEU A 16 -6.56 -2.17 11.20
CA LEU A 16 -6.43 -3.62 11.03
C LEU A 16 -5.81 -3.98 9.67
N LEU A 17 -6.22 -3.31 8.59
CA LEU A 17 -5.62 -3.57 7.29
C LEU A 17 -4.14 -3.17 7.27
N ILE A 18 -3.79 -2.02 7.84
CA ILE A 18 -2.40 -1.56 7.93
C ILE A 18 -1.55 -2.54 8.73
N GLN A 19 -2.07 -3.07 9.84
CA GLN A 19 -1.43 -4.13 10.62
C GLN A 19 -1.16 -5.38 9.78
N GLN A 20 -2.18 -5.91 9.10
CA GLN A 20 -2.03 -7.10 8.26
C GLN A 20 -1.06 -6.86 7.09
N PHE A 21 -1.11 -5.68 6.48
CA PHE A 21 -0.22 -5.26 5.42
C PHE A 21 1.23 -5.18 5.91
N LEU A 22 1.51 -4.45 6.99
CA LEU A 22 2.86 -4.26 7.50
C LEU A 22 3.46 -5.57 7.99
N ALA A 23 2.69 -6.41 8.70
CA ALA A 23 3.14 -7.75 9.12
C ALA A 23 3.60 -8.61 7.91
N THR A 24 2.85 -8.54 6.81
CA THR A 24 3.19 -9.30 5.58
C THR A 24 4.36 -8.67 4.82
N TYR A 25 4.30 -7.35 4.63
CA TYR A 25 5.27 -6.62 3.81
C TYR A 25 6.64 -6.54 4.48
N LEU A 26 6.71 -6.20 5.76
CA LEU A 26 7.98 -6.05 6.48
C LEU A 26 8.78 -7.34 6.48
N GLY A 27 8.15 -8.49 6.74
CA GLY A 27 8.85 -9.76 6.65
C GLY A 27 9.44 -10.01 5.26
N SER A 28 8.73 -9.65 4.20
CA SER A 28 9.26 -9.77 2.82
C SER A 28 10.35 -8.75 2.51
N TRP A 29 10.19 -7.52 2.99
CA TRP A 29 11.14 -6.44 2.82
C TRP A 29 12.44 -6.77 3.55
N LEU A 30 12.38 -7.17 4.82
CA LEU A 30 13.53 -7.58 5.63
C LEU A 30 14.32 -8.71 4.95
N ARG A 31 13.64 -9.77 4.49
CA ARG A 31 14.30 -10.84 3.72
C ARG A 31 14.97 -10.38 2.44
N THR A 32 14.51 -9.28 1.84
CA THR A 32 15.11 -8.72 0.62
C THR A 32 16.25 -7.76 0.96
N ALA A 33 16.04 -6.94 1.99
CA ALA A 33 16.99 -6.00 2.55
C ALA A 33 18.24 -6.70 3.10
N THR A 34 18.08 -7.86 3.73
CA THR A 34 19.18 -8.62 4.36
C THR A 34 19.82 -9.65 3.43
N LYS A 35 19.30 -9.83 2.20
CA LYS A 35 19.84 -10.80 1.24
C LYS A 35 21.25 -10.38 0.79
N GLY A 36 22.25 -11.05 1.35
CA GLY A 36 23.52 -11.33 0.68
C GLY A 36 24.64 -10.29 0.77
N ARG A 37 24.60 -9.30 1.70
CA ARG A 37 25.75 -8.40 1.99
C ARG A 37 25.56 -7.37 3.11
N VAL A 38 24.40 -7.29 3.76
CA VAL A 38 24.11 -6.22 4.75
C VAL A 38 24.45 -6.72 6.14
N THR A 39 25.48 -6.14 6.76
CA THR A 39 25.92 -6.47 8.12
C THR A 39 25.18 -5.66 9.19
N ALA A 40 24.66 -4.49 8.83
CA ALA A 40 23.93 -3.63 9.75
C ALA A 40 22.42 -3.98 9.79
N SER A 41 21.82 -3.90 10.97
CA SER A 41 20.38 -4.10 11.15
C SER A 41 19.59 -3.07 10.32
N PRO A 42 18.58 -3.50 9.53
CA PRO A 42 17.68 -2.59 8.85
C PRO A 42 17.07 -1.55 9.78
N VAL A 43 16.84 -0.34 9.26
CA VAL A 43 16.23 0.77 9.99
C VAL A 43 14.85 1.04 9.42
N VAL A 44 13.84 1.11 10.29
CA VAL A 44 12.47 1.48 9.93
C VAL A 44 12.09 2.75 10.66
N ILE A 45 11.80 3.80 9.90
CA ILE A 45 11.33 5.08 10.41
C ILE A 45 9.80 5.12 10.28
N THR A 46 9.10 5.62 11.29
CA THR A 46 7.65 5.89 11.18
C THR A 46 7.29 7.31 11.53
N ALA A 47 6.39 7.93 10.76
CA ALA A 47 5.78 9.20 11.13
C ALA A 47 4.36 9.38 10.57
N PRO A 48 3.38 9.82 11.39
CA PRO A 48 3.49 10.04 12.82
C PRO A 48 3.45 8.71 13.57
N ALA A 49 4.16 8.60 14.69
CA ALA A 49 4.29 7.39 15.48
C ALA A 49 2.92 6.77 15.82
N GLY A 50 1.94 7.60 16.20
CA GLY A 50 0.60 7.13 16.56
C GLY A 50 -0.16 6.39 15.46
N THR A 51 0.27 6.51 14.18
CA THR A 51 -0.38 5.82 13.06
C THR A 51 0.16 4.40 12.87
N PHE A 52 1.47 4.20 13.07
CA PHE A 52 2.15 2.97 12.67
C PHE A 52 2.74 2.18 13.83
N ALA A 53 3.16 2.83 14.92
CA ALA A 53 3.81 2.12 16.03
C ALA A 53 2.94 1.01 16.66
N PRO A 54 1.60 1.18 16.82
CA PRO A 54 0.73 0.09 17.29
C PRO A 54 0.65 -1.12 16.34
N THR A 55 1.21 -1.00 15.15
CA THR A 55 1.09 -1.99 14.06
C THR A 55 2.38 -2.73 13.75
N LEU A 56 3.52 -2.25 14.25
CA LEU A 56 4.83 -2.81 13.95
C LEU A 56 5.26 -3.92 14.91
N GLY A 57 4.69 -3.98 16.12
CA GLY A 57 5.07 -4.97 17.14
C GLY A 57 6.57 -5.01 17.43
N ASP A 58 7.03 -6.08 18.08
CA ASP A 58 8.46 -6.40 18.11
C ASP A 58 8.86 -6.95 16.74
N THR A 59 9.55 -6.13 15.95
CA THR A 59 10.26 -6.58 14.75
C THR A 59 11.73 -6.74 15.12
N PRO A 60 12.16 -7.85 15.75
CA PRO A 60 13.47 -7.97 16.41
C PRO A 60 14.66 -7.82 15.45
N GLU A 61 14.42 -7.98 14.15
CA GLU A 61 15.44 -7.89 13.10
C GLU A 61 15.68 -6.45 12.61
N ALA A 62 14.89 -5.46 13.07
CA ALA A 62 14.99 -4.08 12.62
C ALA A 62 15.04 -3.09 13.79
N ARG A 63 15.84 -2.04 13.63
CA ARG A 63 15.78 -0.88 14.52
C ARG A 63 14.60 -0.01 14.13
N LEU A 64 13.66 0.19 15.04
CA LEU A 64 12.50 1.04 14.84
C LEU A 64 12.77 2.43 15.43
N VAL A 65 12.52 3.48 14.65
CA VAL A 65 12.61 4.88 15.10
C VAL A 65 11.29 5.58 14.82
N HIS A 66 10.64 6.08 15.86
CA HIS A 66 9.30 6.65 15.79
C HIS A 66 9.33 8.16 16.00
N PHE A 67 8.77 8.91 15.05
CA PHE A 67 8.66 10.36 15.12
C PHE A 67 7.22 10.82 15.28
N ASP A 68 6.98 11.74 16.21
CA ASP A 68 5.69 12.40 16.37
C ASP A 68 5.87 13.78 16.98
N GLU A 69 5.08 14.75 16.57
CA GLU A 69 5.07 16.08 17.19
C GLU A 69 4.35 16.03 18.56
N SER A 70 3.44 15.06 18.75
CA SER A 70 2.60 14.90 19.93
C SER A 70 3.28 14.08 21.03
N PRO A 71 3.59 14.67 22.20
CA PRO A 71 4.14 13.93 23.35
C PRO A 71 3.20 12.81 23.82
N ALA A 72 1.88 12.98 23.66
CA ALA A 72 0.90 11.98 24.06
C ALA A 72 0.99 10.71 23.19
N ALA A 73 1.34 10.84 21.91
CA ALA A 73 1.53 9.71 21.01
C ALA A 73 2.85 8.96 21.29
N LEU A 74 3.89 9.67 21.76
CA LEU A 74 5.21 9.09 22.05
C LEU A 74 5.29 8.42 23.43
N ARG A 75 4.56 8.92 24.43
CA ARG A 75 4.60 8.41 25.81
C ARG A 75 4.47 6.89 25.92
N PRO A 76 3.49 6.21 25.28
CA PRO A 76 3.40 4.75 25.39
C PRO A 76 4.61 4.02 24.77
N LEU A 77 5.22 4.59 23.73
CA LEU A 77 6.39 4.00 23.06
C LEU A 77 7.66 4.15 23.90
N ALA A 78 7.87 5.34 24.48
CA ALA A 78 8.98 5.58 25.40
C ALA A 78 8.88 4.69 26.64
N ALA A 79 7.67 4.48 27.19
CA ALA A 79 7.45 3.58 28.32
C ALA A 79 7.76 2.11 27.97
N ALA A 80 7.63 1.72 26.71
CA ALA A 80 8.01 0.39 26.21
C ALA A 80 9.49 0.29 25.79
N GLY A 81 10.29 1.35 26.00
CA GLY A 81 11.72 1.38 25.65
C GLY A 81 12.02 1.59 24.17
N ALA A 82 11.04 2.01 23.35
CA ALA A 82 11.26 2.27 21.92
C ALA A 82 12.02 3.60 21.68
N ASP A 83 12.77 3.68 20.57
CA ASP A 83 13.40 4.93 20.09
C ASP A 83 12.30 5.87 19.55
N ALA A 84 11.75 6.69 20.45
CA ALA A 84 10.61 7.57 20.22
C ALA A 84 11.04 9.03 20.38
N ARG A 85 11.01 9.80 19.29
CA ARG A 85 11.59 11.14 19.21
C ARG A 85 10.52 12.19 18.91
N ARG A 86 10.55 13.27 19.69
CA ARG A 86 9.66 14.43 19.47
C ARG A 86 10.28 15.37 18.44
N SER A 87 10.02 15.09 17.16
CA SER A 87 10.55 15.82 16.02
C SER A 87 9.71 15.57 14.78
N THR A 88 9.87 16.39 13.75
CA THR A 88 9.48 15.98 12.39
C THR A 88 10.50 14.99 11.83
N VAL A 89 10.12 14.24 10.78
CA VAL A 89 11.08 13.37 10.08
C VAL A 89 12.16 14.21 9.42
N VAL A 90 11.79 15.33 8.80
CA VAL A 90 12.72 16.25 8.11
C VAL A 90 13.87 16.65 9.02
N ASP A 91 13.56 17.12 10.24
CA ASP A 91 14.57 17.63 11.17
C ASP A 91 15.50 16.52 11.68
N ALA A 92 15.01 15.27 11.73
CA ALA A 92 15.75 14.13 12.27
C ALA A 92 16.51 13.32 11.22
N LEU A 93 16.16 13.45 9.93
CA LEU A 93 16.84 12.73 8.84
C LEU A 93 18.37 12.94 8.84
N PRO A 94 18.91 14.16 9.04
CA PRO A 94 20.36 14.36 9.07
C PRO A 94 21.10 13.52 10.13
N GLU A 95 20.44 13.19 11.24
CA GLU A 95 21.00 12.37 12.32
C GLU A 95 20.84 10.86 12.03
N VAL A 96 19.67 10.44 11.53
CA VAL A 96 19.37 9.02 11.32
C VAL A 96 20.02 8.46 10.04
N LEU A 97 20.19 9.29 9.01
CA LEU A 97 20.73 8.82 7.73
C LEU A 97 22.19 8.32 7.79
N PRO A 98 23.12 8.98 8.51
CA PRO A 98 24.47 8.44 8.76
C PRO A 98 24.44 7.10 9.49
N GLU A 99 23.60 6.95 10.51
CA GLU A 99 23.48 5.70 11.27
C GLU A 99 22.98 4.55 10.40
N ALA A 100 22.10 4.86 9.45
CA ALA A 100 21.58 3.89 8.52
C ALA A 100 22.51 3.63 7.32
N GLU A 101 23.68 4.28 7.20
CA GLU A 101 24.46 4.34 5.94
C GLU A 101 24.71 2.95 5.32
N GLN A 102 25.00 1.96 6.17
CA GLN A 102 25.25 0.58 5.78
C GLN A 102 24.03 -0.35 5.98
N ALA A 103 22.86 0.20 6.32
CA ALA A 103 21.63 -0.52 6.57
C ALA A 103 20.57 -0.21 5.49
N ALA A 104 19.66 -1.15 5.25
CA ALA A 104 18.46 -0.87 4.47
C ALA A 104 17.55 0.07 5.26
N LEU A 105 16.97 1.06 4.58
CA LEU A 105 16.10 2.05 5.20
C LEU A 105 14.69 1.94 4.64
N LEU A 106 13.69 1.81 5.51
CA LEU A 106 12.28 1.91 5.16
C LEU A 106 11.65 3.07 5.93
N VAL A 107 11.00 4.00 5.24
CA VAL A 107 10.24 5.08 5.87
C VAL A 107 8.74 4.86 5.67
N LEU A 108 7.99 4.73 6.76
CA LEU A 108 6.54 4.65 6.78
C LEU A 108 5.97 6.03 7.13
N LEU A 109 5.25 6.63 6.19
CA LEU A 109 4.81 8.03 6.25
C LEU A 109 3.30 8.13 6.09
N ASP A 110 2.60 8.83 6.99
CA ASP A 110 1.27 9.38 6.67
C ASP A 110 1.46 10.74 6.03
N VAL A 111 1.28 10.82 4.71
CA VAL A 111 1.44 12.07 3.95
C VAL A 111 0.47 13.13 4.48
N THR A 112 -0.77 12.73 4.84
CA THR A 112 -1.79 13.69 5.33
C THR A 112 -1.44 14.31 6.68
N SER A 113 -0.41 13.79 7.35
CA SER A 113 0.16 14.38 8.56
C SER A 113 1.22 15.44 8.30
N GLY A 114 1.62 15.72 7.04
CA GLY A 114 2.62 16.74 6.71
C GLY A 114 4.00 16.53 7.35
N SER A 115 4.34 15.30 7.76
CA SER A 115 5.59 14.99 8.46
C SER A 115 6.82 14.89 7.56
N LEU A 116 6.62 14.72 6.25
CA LEU A 116 7.67 14.75 5.22
C LEU A 116 7.06 15.29 3.92
N PRO A 117 7.32 16.56 3.57
CA PRO A 117 6.92 17.16 2.30
C PRO A 117 7.52 16.44 1.08
N LEU A 118 6.93 16.66 -0.10
CA LEU A 118 7.36 16.02 -1.35
C LEU A 118 8.82 16.33 -1.71
N ASP A 119 9.28 17.56 -1.50
CA ASP A 119 10.64 17.97 -1.83
C ASP A 119 11.66 17.25 -0.94
N ASP A 120 11.40 17.15 0.36
CA ASP A 120 12.24 16.42 1.32
C ASP A 120 12.22 14.91 1.05
N LEU A 121 11.06 14.34 0.71
CA LEU A 121 10.93 12.96 0.25
C LEU A 121 11.74 12.69 -1.02
N THR A 122 11.73 13.64 -1.96
CA THR A 122 12.51 13.56 -3.20
C THR A 122 13.99 13.60 -2.86
N ALA A 123 14.43 14.58 -2.06
CA ALA A 123 15.81 14.71 -1.61
C ALA A 123 16.32 13.47 -0.87
N LEU A 124 15.48 12.84 -0.03
CA LEU A 124 15.80 11.57 0.62
C LEU A 124 16.13 10.46 -0.40
N LEU A 125 15.36 10.39 -1.50
CA LEU A 125 15.46 9.31 -2.50
C LEU A 125 16.38 9.63 -3.70
N THR A 126 16.83 10.88 -3.83
CA THR A 126 17.79 11.34 -4.85
C THR A 126 19.11 11.83 -4.25
N GLY A 127 19.21 11.90 -2.92
CA GLY A 127 20.38 12.41 -2.20
C GLY A 127 21.56 11.43 -2.13
N PRO A 128 22.46 11.57 -1.13
CA PRO A 128 23.74 10.85 -1.08
C PRO A 128 23.64 9.31 -1.13
N ARG A 129 22.51 8.77 -0.69
CA ARG A 129 22.22 7.33 -0.69
C ARG A 129 21.59 6.84 -2.00
N ALA A 130 21.23 7.73 -2.91
CA ALA A 130 20.56 7.36 -4.15
C ALA A 130 21.46 6.47 -5.00
N GLY A 131 20.92 5.32 -5.40
CA GLY A 131 21.65 4.34 -6.21
C GLY A 131 22.68 3.51 -5.44
N ARG A 132 22.86 3.73 -4.13
CA ARG A 132 23.70 2.90 -3.27
C ARG A 132 22.88 1.76 -2.66
N TRP A 133 23.53 0.62 -2.45
CA TRP A 133 22.99 -0.48 -1.66
C TRP A 133 23.59 -0.40 -0.25
N PRO A 134 22.81 -0.62 0.83
CA PRO A 134 21.39 -1.01 0.83
C PRO A 134 20.42 0.15 0.49
N SER A 135 19.28 -0.19 -0.13
CA SER A 135 18.32 0.79 -0.64
C SER A 135 17.53 1.51 0.46
N SER A 136 17.06 2.71 0.12
CA SER A 136 16.03 3.44 0.85
C SER A 136 14.70 3.34 0.12
N ASP A 137 13.68 2.85 0.81
CA ASP A 137 12.31 2.72 0.32
C ASP A 137 11.35 3.52 1.21
N VAL A 138 10.24 3.98 0.63
CA VAL A 138 9.21 4.72 1.37
C VAL A 138 7.85 4.09 1.11
N ILE A 139 7.06 3.88 2.16
CA ILE A 139 5.63 3.61 2.05
C ILE A 139 4.89 4.85 2.54
N ALA A 140 4.26 5.54 1.59
CA ALA A 140 3.39 6.67 1.84
C ALA A 140 1.94 6.21 1.96
N PHE A 141 1.30 6.59 3.06
CA PHE A 141 -0.10 6.38 3.35
C PHE A 141 -0.85 7.70 3.19
N ILE A 142 -1.93 7.70 2.40
CA ILE A 142 -2.77 8.87 2.20
C ILE A 142 -4.21 8.54 2.54
N ARG A 143 -4.78 9.23 3.53
CA ARG A 143 -6.12 8.98 4.03
C ARG A 143 -7.17 9.85 3.35
N ALA A 144 -8.20 9.23 2.78
CA ALA A 144 -9.32 9.97 2.20
C ALA A 144 -10.08 10.77 3.28
N ASP A 145 -10.29 10.20 4.46
CA ASP A 145 -11.02 10.86 5.55
C ASP A 145 -10.26 12.08 6.10
N ALA A 146 -8.93 12.04 6.14
CA ALA A 146 -8.11 13.17 6.57
C ALA A 146 -8.20 14.34 5.58
N ILE A 147 -8.16 14.05 4.28
CA ILE A 147 -8.36 15.06 3.22
C ILE A 147 -9.75 15.67 3.35
N ARG A 148 -10.81 14.85 3.42
CA ARG A 148 -12.20 15.33 3.54
C ARG A 148 -12.43 16.19 4.78
N ARG A 149 -11.91 15.77 5.95
CA ARG A 149 -12.01 16.56 7.19
C ARG A 149 -11.30 17.91 7.06
N THR A 150 -10.17 17.95 6.38
CA THR A 150 -9.42 19.19 6.16
C THR A 150 -10.15 20.09 5.16
N ALA A 151 -10.68 19.52 4.09
CA ALA A 151 -11.52 20.23 3.12
C ALA A 151 -12.78 20.84 3.75
N ALA A 152 -13.42 20.17 4.71
CA ALA A 152 -14.57 20.73 5.43
C ALA A 152 -14.26 22.05 6.17
N LYS A 153 -12.98 22.28 6.51
CA LYS A 153 -12.51 23.53 7.14
C LYS A 153 -12.35 24.69 6.15
N LEU A 154 -12.46 24.44 4.84
CA LEU A 154 -12.47 25.51 3.82
C LEU A 154 -13.78 26.31 3.87
N ILE A 155 -14.88 25.66 4.23
CA ILE A 155 -16.25 26.21 4.12
C ILE A 155 -16.85 26.46 5.52
N GLY A 156 -16.40 25.75 6.54
CA GLY A 156 -16.97 25.81 7.89
C GLY A 156 -16.54 27.02 8.73
N GLU A 157 -17.35 27.36 9.73
CA GLU A 157 -17.13 28.46 10.69
C GLU A 157 -15.82 28.32 11.50
N ARG A 158 -15.33 27.08 11.68
CA ARG A 158 -14.05 26.78 12.35
C ARG A 158 -12.93 26.58 11.33
N ARG A 159 -12.66 27.63 10.54
CA ARG A 159 -11.48 27.65 9.67
C ARG A 159 -10.22 27.52 10.51
N SER A 160 -9.34 26.61 10.12
CA SER A 160 -8.07 26.36 10.79
C SER A 160 -6.98 26.43 9.74
N GLU A 161 -6.37 27.61 9.61
CA GLU A 161 -5.36 27.89 8.59
C GLU A 161 -4.17 26.93 8.74
N ALA A 162 -3.72 26.69 9.97
CA ALA A 162 -2.67 25.71 10.26
C ALA A 162 -2.96 24.30 9.71
N ALA A 163 -4.22 23.85 9.70
CA ALA A 163 -4.57 22.54 9.14
C ALA A 163 -4.59 22.55 7.61
N LEU A 164 -4.96 23.68 7.00
CA LEU A 164 -4.94 23.88 5.55
C LEU A 164 -3.49 23.96 5.04
N GLU A 165 -2.66 24.78 5.67
CA GLU A 165 -1.22 24.90 5.39
C GLU A 165 -0.48 23.57 5.57
N LYS A 166 -0.88 22.78 6.56
CA LYS A 166 -0.32 21.44 6.78
C LYS A 166 -0.63 20.51 5.60
N LEU A 167 -1.84 20.57 5.03
CA LEU A 167 -2.17 19.79 3.85
C LEU A 167 -1.53 20.37 2.57
N ASP A 168 -1.36 21.70 2.48
CA ASP A 168 -0.61 22.34 1.38
C ASP A 168 0.81 21.80 1.30
N ARG A 169 1.52 21.78 2.42
CA ARG A 169 2.89 21.25 2.49
C ARG A 169 2.95 19.75 2.20
N ALA A 170 1.91 19.01 2.59
CA ALA A 170 1.87 17.56 2.42
C ALA A 170 1.67 17.13 0.96
N VAL A 171 0.69 17.71 0.27
CA VAL A 171 0.25 17.23 -1.05
C VAL A 171 0.36 18.25 -2.18
N GLY A 172 0.77 19.49 -1.88
CA GLY A 172 0.84 20.62 -2.80
C GLY A 172 -0.39 21.54 -2.70
N ALA A 173 -0.20 22.85 -2.82
CA ALA A 173 -1.24 23.86 -2.61
C ALA A 173 -2.44 23.76 -3.57
N GLU A 174 -2.26 23.10 -4.72
CA GLU A 174 -3.29 22.85 -5.73
C GLU A 174 -4.38 21.87 -5.25
N TRP A 175 -4.17 21.19 -4.11
CA TRP A 175 -5.10 20.19 -3.60
C TRP A 175 -6.52 20.74 -3.41
N ARG A 176 -6.68 22.04 -3.12
CA ARG A 176 -8.01 22.66 -2.96
C ARG A 176 -8.80 22.57 -4.26
N THR A 177 -8.20 23.02 -5.37
CA THR A 177 -8.79 22.96 -6.71
C THR A 177 -9.04 21.50 -7.12
N GLU A 178 -8.08 20.62 -6.86
CA GLU A 178 -8.21 19.19 -7.14
C GLU A 178 -9.39 18.59 -6.36
N TYR A 179 -9.52 18.90 -5.07
CA TYR A 179 -10.62 18.44 -4.24
C TYR A 179 -11.97 18.91 -4.74
N HIS A 180 -12.10 20.19 -5.13
CA HIS A 180 -13.34 20.70 -5.72
C HIS A 180 -13.71 20.00 -7.04
N SER A 181 -12.71 19.61 -7.84
CA SER A 181 -12.95 18.94 -9.14
C SER A 181 -13.37 17.48 -9.03
N GLY A 182 -12.97 16.77 -7.96
CA GLY A 182 -13.15 15.32 -7.91
C GLY A 182 -12.82 14.65 -6.58
N GLY A 183 -12.91 15.39 -5.47
CA GLY A 183 -12.77 14.88 -4.11
C GLY A 183 -11.36 14.42 -3.75
N ALA A 184 -11.26 13.58 -2.72
CA ALA A 184 -9.96 13.11 -2.20
C ALA A 184 -9.18 12.31 -3.26
N GLY A 185 -9.87 11.55 -4.11
CA GLY A 185 -9.22 10.83 -5.22
C GLY A 185 -8.53 11.75 -6.24
N ALA A 186 -9.09 12.95 -6.51
CA ALA A 186 -8.46 13.93 -7.38
C ALA A 186 -7.19 14.53 -6.76
N VAL A 187 -7.22 14.81 -5.45
CA VAL A 187 -6.03 15.25 -4.68
C VAL A 187 -4.91 14.23 -4.77
N VAL A 188 -5.21 12.95 -4.55
CA VAL A 188 -4.19 11.89 -4.63
C VAL A 188 -3.64 11.72 -6.04
N ARG A 189 -4.48 11.84 -7.09
CA ARG A 189 -3.98 11.87 -8.48
C ARG A 189 -3.06 13.05 -8.73
N GLY A 190 -3.37 14.22 -8.17
CA GLY A 190 -2.50 15.39 -8.20
C GLY A 190 -1.14 15.14 -7.58
N TYR A 191 -1.15 14.63 -6.34
CA TYR A 191 0.06 14.25 -5.64
C TYR A 191 0.89 13.22 -6.42
N LEU A 192 0.25 12.18 -6.98
CA LEU A 192 0.92 11.16 -7.78
C LEU A 192 1.53 11.74 -9.07
N ARG A 193 0.90 12.72 -9.73
CA ARG A 193 1.50 13.41 -10.88
C ARG A 193 2.74 14.19 -10.50
N ARG A 194 2.70 14.94 -9.39
CA ARG A 194 3.85 15.68 -8.86
C ARG A 194 4.97 14.72 -8.45
N LEU A 195 4.63 13.61 -7.79
CA LEU A 195 5.57 12.56 -7.41
C LEU A 195 6.21 11.87 -8.63
N GLU A 196 5.44 11.57 -9.68
CA GLU A 196 5.95 10.98 -10.90
C GLU A 196 6.87 11.95 -11.66
N ALA A 197 6.57 13.25 -11.65
CA ALA A 197 7.45 14.26 -12.22
C ALA A 197 8.80 14.35 -11.48
N ALA A 198 8.77 14.28 -10.14
CA ALA A 198 9.97 14.35 -9.30
C ALA A 198 10.77 13.02 -9.28
N LEU A 199 10.08 11.88 -9.30
CA LEU A 199 10.66 10.54 -9.18
C LEU A 199 10.08 9.58 -10.25
N PRO A 200 10.41 9.77 -11.54
CA PRO A 200 9.81 8.99 -12.63
C PRO A 200 9.98 7.48 -12.45
N GLY A 201 8.87 6.76 -12.62
CA GLY A 201 8.84 5.30 -12.58
C GLY A 201 9.04 4.67 -11.19
N ARG A 202 9.12 5.45 -10.11
CA ARG A 202 9.42 4.93 -8.75
C ARG A 202 8.19 4.73 -7.87
N ALA A 203 7.07 5.35 -8.21
CA ALA A 203 5.85 5.28 -7.42
C ALA A 203 4.94 4.13 -7.85
N TRP A 204 4.39 3.41 -6.87
CA TRP A 204 3.54 2.24 -7.02
C TRP A 204 2.31 2.36 -6.12
N PRO A 205 1.23 3.02 -6.59
CA PRO A 205 0.04 3.25 -5.79
C PRO A 205 -0.89 2.04 -5.78
N ALA A 206 -1.39 1.69 -4.59
CA ALA A 206 -2.48 0.75 -4.36
C ALA A 206 -3.64 1.47 -3.67
N ALA A 207 -4.78 1.55 -4.36
CA ALA A 207 -6.00 2.12 -3.81
C ALA A 207 -6.74 1.06 -2.98
N VAL A 208 -6.98 1.34 -1.71
CA VAL A 208 -7.65 0.41 -0.80
C VAL A 208 -9.11 0.77 -0.66
N ARG A 209 -9.98 -0.16 -1.06
CA ARG A 209 -11.44 0.01 -1.12
C ARG A 209 -12.14 -1.10 -0.33
N VAL A 210 -13.28 -0.79 0.26
CA VAL A 210 -14.16 -1.79 0.88
C VAL A 210 -14.77 -2.66 -0.22
N ASN A 211 -15.50 -2.04 -1.16
CA ASN A 211 -16.00 -2.68 -2.37
C ASN A 211 -15.27 -2.15 -3.62
N PRO A 212 -15.19 -2.92 -4.73
CA PRO A 212 -14.45 -2.49 -5.93
C PRO A 212 -14.88 -1.14 -6.50
N ASN A 213 -16.16 -0.81 -6.41
CA ASN A 213 -16.75 0.39 -6.99
C ASN A 213 -16.78 1.59 -6.03
N ASP A 214 -16.44 1.40 -4.75
CA ASP A 214 -16.43 2.49 -3.76
C ASP A 214 -15.20 3.37 -3.93
N GLU A 215 -15.30 4.64 -3.54
CA GLU A 215 -14.11 5.50 -3.40
C GLU A 215 -13.11 4.88 -2.41
N PRO A 216 -11.78 4.99 -2.66
CA PRO A 216 -10.80 4.44 -1.74
C PRO A 216 -10.91 5.06 -0.34
N VAL A 217 -10.77 4.23 0.69
CA VAL A 217 -10.68 4.68 2.07
C VAL A 217 -9.32 5.34 2.31
N PHE A 218 -8.28 4.80 1.67
CA PHE A 218 -6.94 5.34 1.65
C PHE A 218 -6.14 4.77 0.47
N TRP A 219 -4.95 5.32 0.27
CA TRP A 219 -3.95 4.85 -0.68
C TRP A 219 -2.68 4.46 0.06
N LEU A 220 -2.10 3.33 -0.32
CA LEU A 220 -0.74 2.95 0.03
C LEU A 220 0.11 3.14 -1.22
N ILE A 221 1.23 3.84 -1.12
CA ILE A 221 2.12 4.12 -2.23
C ILE A 221 3.51 3.66 -1.83
N LEU A 222 4.02 2.62 -2.48
CA LEU A 222 5.43 2.28 -2.38
C LEU A 222 6.21 3.21 -3.32
N ILE A 223 7.28 3.80 -2.81
CA ILE A 223 8.23 4.59 -3.57
C ILE A 223 9.57 3.90 -3.43
N THR A 224 10.02 3.27 -4.51
CA THR A 224 11.21 2.43 -4.51
C THR A 224 11.94 2.52 -5.84
N ARG A 225 13.25 2.28 -5.80
CA ARG A 225 14.07 2.04 -7.00
C ARG A 225 14.08 0.57 -7.42
N GLN A 226 13.63 -0.34 -6.56
CA GLN A 226 13.76 -1.79 -6.73
C GLN A 226 12.45 -2.38 -7.29
N PRO A 227 12.43 -2.90 -8.53
CA PRO A 227 11.22 -3.51 -9.11
C PRO A 227 10.68 -4.68 -8.29
N HIS A 228 11.56 -5.44 -7.63
CA HIS A 228 11.16 -6.53 -6.73
C HIS A 228 10.33 -6.04 -5.53
N GLY A 229 10.59 -4.83 -5.04
CA GLY A 229 9.82 -4.21 -3.97
C GLY A 229 8.36 -4.03 -4.36
N ALA A 230 8.08 -3.67 -5.62
CA ALA A 230 6.73 -3.50 -6.14
C ALA A 230 5.91 -4.80 -6.10
N TRP A 231 6.53 -5.94 -6.43
CA TRP A 231 5.87 -7.25 -6.35
C TRP A 231 5.52 -7.64 -4.91
N ALA A 232 6.48 -7.53 -4.00
CA ALA A 232 6.27 -7.85 -2.59
C ALA A 232 5.18 -6.95 -1.99
N PHE A 233 5.18 -5.67 -2.36
CA PHE A 233 4.17 -4.71 -1.93
C PHE A 233 2.78 -5.03 -2.49
N ALA A 234 2.65 -5.27 -3.80
CA ALA A 234 1.36 -5.62 -4.40
C ALA A 234 0.76 -6.87 -3.76
N ASP A 235 1.57 -7.92 -3.58
CA ASP A 235 1.15 -9.17 -2.94
C ASP A 235 0.72 -8.96 -1.48
N ALA A 236 1.49 -8.19 -0.71
CA ALA A 236 1.16 -7.87 0.68
C ALA A 236 -0.15 -7.08 0.79
N VAL A 237 -0.36 -6.06 -0.05
CA VAL A 237 -1.60 -5.27 -0.06
C VAL A 237 -2.79 -6.15 -0.46
N ALA A 238 -2.65 -7.00 -1.48
CA ALA A 238 -3.71 -7.89 -1.92
C ALA A 238 -4.15 -8.87 -0.81
N ARG A 239 -3.18 -9.46 -0.11
CA ARG A 239 -3.43 -10.36 1.03
C ARG A 239 -4.10 -9.63 2.20
N ALA A 240 -3.57 -8.47 2.59
CA ALA A 240 -4.13 -7.66 3.66
C ALA A 240 -5.57 -7.22 3.35
N ARG A 241 -5.84 -6.83 2.10
CA ARG A 241 -7.20 -6.48 1.67
C ARG A 241 -8.17 -7.66 1.77
N ARG A 242 -7.76 -8.86 1.36
CA ARG A 242 -8.61 -10.07 1.52
C ARG A 242 -8.82 -10.43 2.98
N GLY A 243 -7.77 -10.36 3.80
CA GLY A 243 -7.86 -10.58 5.25
C GLY A 243 -8.82 -9.60 5.92
N TRP A 244 -8.67 -8.31 5.62
CA TRP A 244 -9.54 -7.25 6.11
C TRP A 244 -11.01 -7.44 5.70
N ARG A 245 -11.28 -7.72 4.42
CA ARG A 245 -12.64 -8.01 3.93
C ARG A 245 -13.25 -9.22 4.64
N ARG A 246 -12.46 -10.26 4.92
CA ARG A 246 -12.91 -11.43 5.69
C ARG A 246 -13.30 -11.05 7.12
N THR A 247 -12.49 -10.25 7.81
CA THR A 247 -12.79 -9.83 9.19
C THR A 247 -14.05 -8.95 9.25
N LEU A 248 -14.23 -8.03 8.30
CA LEU A 248 -15.43 -7.20 8.22
C LEU A 248 -16.71 -8.04 8.10
N ARG A 249 -16.67 -9.18 7.38
CA ARG A 249 -17.80 -10.11 7.28
C ARG A 249 -18.08 -10.84 8.58
N GLN A 250 -17.05 -11.39 9.21
CA GLN A 250 -17.19 -12.10 10.49
C GLN A 250 -17.80 -11.19 11.56
N ALA A 251 -17.34 -9.94 11.66
CA ALA A 251 -17.90 -8.95 12.58
C ALA A 251 -19.34 -8.53 12.25
N GLY A 252 -19.77 -8.68 10.99
CA GLY A 252 -21.15 -8.46 10.56
C GLY A 252 -22.09 -9.63 10.90
N ALA A 253 -21.56 -10.85 10.98
CA ALA A 253 -22.31 -12.08 11.21
C ALA A 253 -22.60 -12.38 12.70
N GLU A 254 -21.84 -11.80 13.63
CA GLU A 254 -21.90 -12.11 15.08
C GLU A 254 -22.95 -11.30 15.89
N LYS A 255 -23.92 -10.63 15.25
CA LYS A 255 -24.93 -9.79 15.95
C LYS A 255 -26.26 -10.52 16.25
N SER A 256 -26.90 -10.12 17.36
CA SER A 256 -27.93 -10.81 18.17
C SER A 256 -29.31 -11.04 17.50
N PRO A 257 -30.06 -12.10 17.90
CA PRO A 257 -31.41 -12.45 17.40
C PRO A 257 -32.51 -11.38 17.50
N THR A 258 -32.35 -10.31 18.26
CA THR A 258 -33.40 -9.27 18.38
C THR A 258 -33.47 -8.32 17.16
N GLU A 259 -32.49 -8.40 16.26
CA GLU A 259 -32.47 -7.68 14.96
C GLU A 259 -33.02 -8.55 13.80
N GLN A 260 -33.81 -9.59 14.10
CA GLN A 260 -34.24 -10.64 13.16
C GLN A 260 -35.25 -10.22 12.07
N LEU A 261 -35.82 -9.02 12.12
CA LEU A 261 -36.68 -8.52 11.03
C LEU A 261 -35.90 -7.97 9.81
N ALA A 262 -34.57 -7.91 9.87
CA ALA A 262 -33.69 -7.56 8.75
C ALA A 262 -33.05 -8.79 8.04
N VAL A 263 -33.41 -10.02 8.45
CA VAL A 263 -32.59 -11.22 8.19
C VAL A 263 -32.90 -11.93 6.86
N GLU A 264 -34.07 -11.76 6.24
CA GLU A 264 -34.30 -12.33 4.89
C GLU A 264 -33.51 -11.60 3.78
N GLY A 265 -33.25 -10.30 3.96
CA GLY A 265 -32.40 -9.51 3.06
C GLY A 265 -30.90 -9.78 3.22
N LEU A 266 -30.46 -10.16 4.42
CA LEU A 266 -29.04 -10.37 4.76
C LEU A 266 -28.52 -11.76 4.34
N GLN A 267 -29.32 -12.82 4.45
CA GLN A 267 -28.93 -14.14 3.95
C GLN A 267 -28.82 -14.18 2.41
N SER A 268 -29.62 -13.36 1.73
CA SER A 268 -29.53 -13.12 0.29
C SER A 268 -28.27 -12.31 -0.06
N ALA A 269 -27.92 -11.28 0.74
CA ALA A 269 -26.72 -10.48 0.57
C ALA A 269 -25.41 -11.26 0.81
N GLU A 270 -25.37 -12.22 1.74
CA GLU A 270 -24.20 -13.07 1.99
C GLU A 270 -23.94 -14.05 0.83
N ARG A 271 -24.97 -14.69 0.29
CA ARG A 271 -24.85 -15.57 -0.88
C ARG A 271 -24.47 -14.78 -2.14
N LEU A 272 -25.00 -13.57 -2.30
CA LEU A 272 -24.60 -12.63 -3.36
C LEU A 272 -23.16 -12.13 -3.17
N ALA A 273 -22.69 -11.93 -1.94
CA ALA A 273 -21.33 -11.48 -1.65
C ALA A 273 -20.25 -12.56 -1.92
N VAL A 274 -20.53 -13.84 -1.62
CA VAL A 274 -19.60 -14.95 -1.95
C VAL A 274 -19.56 -15.19 -3.47
N GLY A 275 -20.70 -15.09 -4.15
CA GLY A 275 -20.76 -15.14 -5.62
C GLY A 275 -19.99 -13.99 -6.25
N ALA A 276 -20.23 -12.75 -5.79
CA ALA A 276 -19.52 -11.56 -6.26
C ALA A 276 -18.00 -11.66 -6.02
N GLU A 277 -17.54 -12.21 -4.89
CA GLU A 277 -16.09 -12.40 -4.62
C GLU A 277 -15.46 -13.42 -5.57
N ARG A 278 -16.12 -14.56 -5.84
CA ARG A 278 -15.63 -15.52 -6.85
C ARG A 278 -15.59 -14.90 -8.24
N HIS A 279 -16.59 -14.10 -8.59
CA HIS A 279 -16.61 -13.35 -9.85
C HIS A 279 -15.48 -12.31 -9.90
N GLU A 280 -15.21 -11.59 -8.81
CA GLU A 280 -14.08 -10.66 -8.69
C GLU A 280 -12.74 -11.38 -8.82
N GLU A 281 -12.53 -12.48 -8.08
CA GLU A 281 -11.31 -13.27 -8.12
C GLU A 281 -11.07 -13.84 -9.52
N ARG A 282 -12.13 -14.31 -10.17
CA ARG A 282 -12.08 -14.77 -11.55
C ARG A 282 -11.73 -13.62 -12.49
N ALA A 283 -12.37 -12.46 -12.34
CA ALA A 283 -12.07 -11.28 -13.15
C ALA A 283 -10.61 -10.84 -12.99
N VAL A 284 -10.04 -10.92 -11.79
CA VAL A 284 -8.61 -10.66 -11.55
C VAL A 284 -7.74 -11.63 -12.34
N VAL A 285 -8.03 -12.93 -12.31
CA VAL A 285 -7.27 -13.95 -13.07
C VAL A 285 -7.43 -13.71 -14.59
N GLU A 286 -8.62 -13.41 -15.09
CA GLU A 286 -8.84 -13.09 -16.50
C GLU A 286 -8.07 -11.84 -16.94
N ASN A 287 -8.07 -10.79 -16.12
CA ASN A 287 -7.31 -9.57 -16.39
C ASN A 287 -5.80 -9.84 -16.37
N LEU A 288 -5.28 -10.64 -15.42
CA LEU A 288 -3.88 -11.06 -15.40
C LEU A 288 -3.50 -11.81 -16.68
N LYS A 289 -4.34 -12.73 -17.15
CA LYS A 289 -4.09 -13.45 -18.40
C LYS A 289 -4.00 -12.51 -19.59
N ARG A 290 -4.91 -11.52 -19.67
CA ARG A 290 -4.87 -10.50 -20.71
C ARG A 290 -3.58 -9.69 -20.64
N ASN A 291 -3.25 -9.13 -19.48
CA ASN A 291 -2.04 -8.34 -19.26
C ASN A 291 -0.76 -9.11 -19.62
N LEU A 292 -0.65 -10.37 -19.19
CA LEU A 292 0.49 -11.25 -19.52
C LEU A 292 0.64 -11.45 -21.03
N LEU A 293 -0.46 -11.72 -21.74
CA LEU A 293 -0.44 -11.93 -23.19
C LEU A 293 -0.18 -10.62 -23.97
N GLU A 294 -0.75 -9.50 -23.53
CA GLU A 294 -0.52 -8.20 -24.16
C GLU A 294 0.92 -7.73 -23.97
N THR A 295 1.46 -7.84 -22.76
CA THR A 295 2.87 -7.56 -22.45
C THR A 295 3.76 -8.39 -23.37
N ARG A 296 3.48 -9.69 -23.45
CA ARG A 296 4.20 -10.64 -24.30
C ARG A 296 4.16 -10.25 -25.78
N ARG A 297 3.00 -9.86 -26.31
CA ARG A 297 2.86 -9.42 -27.70
C ARG A 297 3.74 -8.20 -27.99
N ARG A 298 3.89 -7.31 -27.01
CA ARG A 298 4.65 -6.07 -27.15
C ARG A 298 6.17 -6.28 -27.02
N VAL A 299 6.62 -7.11 -26.09
CA VAL A 299 8.05 -7.20 -25.73
C VAL A 299 8.70 -8.56 -26.04
N GLY A 300 7.93 -9.53 -26.54
CA GLY A 300 8.42 -10.89 -26.75
C GLY A 300 8.42 -11.71 -25.46
N GLU A 301 9.42 -12.57 -25.30
CA GLU A 301 9.60 -13.34 -24.07
C GLU A 301 10.07 -12.44 -22.94
N PHE A 302 9.52 -12.65 -21.74
CA PHE A 302 9.92 -11.88 -20.58
C PHE A 302 9.78 -12.72 -19.31
N ARG A 303 10.64 -12.46 -18.32
CA ARG A 303 10.44 -12.92 -16.95
C ARG A 303 9.36 -12.07 -16.30
N ILE A 304 8.40 -12.69 -15.63
CA ILE A 304 7.26 -11.99 -15.01
C ILE A 304 7.75 -10.86 -14.10
N SER A 305 8.78 -11.11 -13.28
CA SER A 305 9.32 -10.14 -12.32
C SER A 305 9.90 -8.87 -12.94
N ASP A 306 10.28 -8.90 -14.21
CA ASP A 306 10.89 -7.76 -14.91
C ASP A 306 9.84 -6.74 -15.38
N ARG A 307 8.55 -7.10 -15.38
CA ARG A 307 7.45 -6.28 -15.93
C ARG A 307 6.27 -6.06 -14.97
N PRO A 308 6.50 -5.59 -13.72
CA PRO A 308 5.43 -5.40 -12.75
C PRO A 308 4.37 -4.41 -13.19
N ARG A 309 4.73 -3.30 -13.87
CA ARG A 309 3.77 -2.28 -14.32
C ARG A 309 2.77 -2.87 -15.30
N GLU A 310 3.29 -3.62 -16.28
CA GLU A 310 2.46 -4.20 -17.33
C GLU A 310 1.63 -5.37 -16.83
N VAL A 311 2.23 -6.28 -16.05
CA VAL A 311 1.52 -7.47 -15.58
C VAL A 311 0.43 -7.10 -14.56
N LEU A 312 0.70 -6.16 -13.66
CA LEU A 312 -0.23 -5.73 -12.63
C LEU A 312 -1.06 -4.50 -13.01
N ASP A 313 -1.09 -4.11 -14.29
CA ASP A 313 -1.87 -2.96 -14.72
C ASP A 313 -3.36 -3.12 -14.35
N GLY A 314 -3.92 -2.09 -13.71
CA GLY A 314 -5.27 -2.11 -13.13
C GLY A 314 -5.49 -3.09 -11.95
N LEU A 315 -4.49 -3.88 -11.56
CA LEU A 315 -4.58 -4.96 -10.57
C LEU A 315 -3.62 -4.81 -9.39
N PHE A 316 -2.83 -3.73 -9.37
CA PHE A 316 -1.83 -3.48 -8.33
C PHE A 316 -2.48 -3.39 -6.94
N GLY A 317 -2.00 -4.22 -6.00
CA GLY A 317 -2.59 -4.37 -4.65
C GLY A 317 -3.93 -5.11 -4.61
N THR A 318 -4.37 -5.69 -5.74
CA THR A 318 -5.57 -6.55 -5.82
C THR A 318 -5.21 -7.99 -6.17
N ALA A 319 -4.28 -8.18 -7.12
CA ALA A 319 -3.75 -9.47 -7.48
C ALA A 319 -2.62 -9.89 -6.53
N ASP A 320 -2.62 -11.16 -6.12
CA ASP A 320 -1.54 -11.77 -5.36
C ASP A 320 -0.79 -12.84 -6.19
N THR A 321 0.26 -13.40 -5.56
CA THR A 321 1.10 -14.46 -6.14
C THR A 321 0.29 -15.69 -6.54
N ALA A 322 -0.74 -16.06 -5.77
CA ALA A 322 -1.57 -17.23 -6.06
C ALA A 322 -2.42 -17.02 -7.32
N GLN A 323 -3.00 -15.83 -7.49
CA GLN A 323 -3.80 -15.47 -8.66
C GLN A 323 -2.93 -15.34 -9.92
N ILE A 324 -1.71 -14.82 -9.82
CA ILE A 324 -0.74 -14.82 -10.93
C ILE A 324 -0.40 -16.24 -11.35
N ARG A 325 -0.15 -17.13 -10.38
CA ARG A 325 0.12 -18.54 -10.67
C ARG A 325 -1.07 -19.23 -11.33
N ALA A 326 -2.29 -18.95 -10.87
CA ALA A 326 -3.51 -19.46 -11.51
C ALA A 326 -3.62 -19.00 -12.97
N ALA A 327 -3.38 -17.71 -13.25
CA ALA A 327 -3.39 -17.16 -14.60
C ALA A 327 -2.37 -17.87 -15.52
N VAL A 328 -1.14 -18.08 -15.05
CA VAL A 328 -0.10 -18.78 -15.83
C VAL A 328 -0.48 -20.24 -16.11
N ARG A 329 -0.99 -20.96 -15.10
CA ARG A 329 -1.45 -22.36 -15.26
C ARG A 329 -2.57 -22.49 -16.28
N GLU A 330 -3.53 -21.57 -16.26
CA GLU A 330 -4.63 -21.57 -17.23
C GLU A 330 -4.16 -21.22 -18.65
N LEU A 331 -3.23 -20.27 -18.79
CA LEU A 331 -2.61 -19.98 -20.10
C LEU A 331 -1.84 -21.19 -20.63
N HIS A 332 -1.17 -21.94 -19.76
CA HIS A 332 -0.44 -23.14 -20.13
C HIS A 332 -1.38 -24.25 -20.59
N ALA A 333 -2.44 -24.52 -19.83
CA ALA A 333 -3.47 -25.50 -20.18
C ALA A 333 -4.12 -25.15 -21.54
N ALA A 334 -4.28 -23.87 -21.83
CA ALA A 334 -4.77 -23.39 -23.12
C ALA A 334 -3.72 -23.38 -24.25
N GLY A 335 -2.50 -23.88 -24.02
CA GLY A 335 -1.41 -23.89 -25.00
C GLY A 335 -0.88 -22.51 -25.37
N LYS A 336 -1.14 -21.47 -24.57
CA LYS A 336 -0.73 -20.07 -24.84
C LYS A 336 0.64 -19.71 -24.27
N THR A 337 1.22 -20.58 -23.45
CA THR A 337 2.58 -20.43 -22.88
C THR A 337 3.20 -21.79 -22.58
N LEU A 338 4.53 -21.91 -22.66
CA LEU A 338 5.26 -23.09 -22.18
C LEU A 338 5.53 -23.05 -20.66
N SER A 339 5.29 -21.92 -20.00
CA SER A 339 5.45 -21.83 -18.55
C SER A 339 4.31 -22.55 -17.85
N THR A 340 4.62 -23.63 -17.13
CA THR A 340 3.63 -24.47 -16.43
C THR A 340 3.02 -23.79 -15.21
N GLY A 341 3.67 -22.75 -14.67
CA GLY A 341 3.31 -22.16 -13.38
C GLY A 341 3.49 -23.13 -12.20
N VAL A 342 4.29 -24.19 -12.35
CA VAL A 342 4.63 -25.18 -11.32
C VAL A 342 6.12 -25.08 -10.97
N GLY A 343 6.45 -25.26 -9.69
CA GLY A 343 7.80 -25.07 -9.16
C GLY A 343 8.13 -23.60 -8.93
N GLY A 344 9.21 -23.35 -8.17
CA GLY A 344 9.84 -22.04 -7.98
C GLY A 344 8.93 -20.90 -7.52
N ASP A 345 9.51 -19.70 -7.51
CA ASP A 345 8.75 -18.46 -7.37
C ASP A 345 8.13 -18.10 -8.73
N ILE A 346 6.81 -17.90 -8.77
CA ILE A 346 6.09 -17.58 -10.01
C ILE A 346 6.64 -16.32 -10.70
N ARG A 347 7.20 -15.40 -9.92
CA ARG A 347 7.79 -14.16 -10.42
C ARG A 347 9.02 -14.43 -11.29
N ASP A 348 9.71 -15.54 -11.10
CA ASP A 348 10.91 -15.91 -11.86
C ASP A 348 10.60 -16.71 -13.13
N HIS A 349 9.32 -17.05 -13.37
CA HIS A 349 8.93 -17.75 -14.58
C HIS A 349 9.07 -16.84 -15.81
N VAL A 350 9.59 -17.42 -16.88
CA VAL A 350 9.67 -16.79 -18.20
C VAL A 350 8.44 -17.17 -19.02
N LEU A 351 7.71 -16.17 -19.51
CA LEU A 351 6.54 -16.36 -20.36
C LEU A 351 6.96 -16.45 -21.84
N ARG A 352 6.98 -17.69 -22.38
CA ARG A 352 7.40 -18.02 -23.75
C ARG A 352 6.31 -18.78 -24.51
N LEU A 353 6.23 -18.65 -25.85
CA LEU A 353 5.20 -19.38 -26.65
C LEU A 353 5.71 -20.81 -26.92
N PRO A 354 4.81 -21.78 -27.14
CA PRO A 354 5.18 -23.00 -27.82
C PRO A 354 5.70 -22.68 -29.21
N ASP A 355 6.83 -23.26 -29.57
CA ASP A 355 7.46 -23.02 -30.86
C ASP A 355 6.53 -23.50 -31.98
N ARG A 356 6.16 -22.63 -32.92
CA ARG A 356 5.23 -22.98 -34.02
C ARG A 356 5.85 -23.96 -35.02
N ARG A 357 7.17 -24.16 -34.97
CA ARG A 357 7.91 -25.07 -35.86
C ARG A 357 7.98 -26.51 -35.38
N ALA A 358 7.41 -26.83 -34.22
CA ALA A 358 7.43 -28.17 -33.63
C ALA A 358 6.08 -28.93 -33.75
N ARG A 359 5.21 -28.53 -34.69
CA ARG A 359 3.97 -29.24 -35.02
C ARG A 359 3.92 -29.63 -36.48
#